data_AF-A0A3P5XTK7-F1
#
_entry.id   AF-A0A3P5XTK7-F1
#
_cell.length_a   1.000
_cell.length_b   1.000
_cell.length_c   1.000
_cell.angle_alpha   90.00
_cell.angle_beta   90.00
_cell.angle_gamma   90.00
#
_symmetry.space_group_name_H-M   'P 1'
#
loop_
_entity.id
_entity.type
_entity.pdbx_description
1 polymer ?
#
loop_
_entity_poly.entity_id
_entity_poly.type
_entity_poly.pdbx_seq_one_letter_code
_entity_poly.pdbx_strand_id
1 'polypeptide(L)'
;MIENGFNFSNPNGTSLWQAHNMGGVKTSSLSNFPITLETYGQDSVDLSGTKPGANVGDGTGGAYTWFSSYDAGIVGKAEFMAHQTLYQKAINNTDGVATLSAIADGGWATDGSYKTKLVAMYQTLGTKYQWLDQKAIEQYGERPYQKGQSSFSSDIRGDATSDDGTVEDSSDCNDASSGDALDGTGTVPADATAWGYRPDTLPESLKQYIIDPKSLGMAYASSAGWYVTGKGPGLDGQCVNLTISFGNHLWGHSGFVSGNGKDQAAAWASIFGNRVKTTPRKGAIFSTQNGGGGYGHTGIVCHVFENGSILIVEQNTPLSGWDYFKKPYTWNYRIWTPAQQQAEVISFAYPDGKEPYINEK
;
A
#
# COMPACT_ATOMS: atom_id res chain seq x y z
N MET A 1 8.24 -0.95 13.21
CA MET A 1 7.16 -0.36 14.03
C MET A 1 7.67 0.13 15.37
N ILE A 2 8.24 -0.72 16.21
CA ILE A 2 8.77 -0.32 17.54
C ILE A 2 9.86 0.74 17.44
N GLU A 3 10.82 0.57 16.52
CA GLU A 3 11.96 1.50 16.36
C GLU A 3 11.58 2.93 15.96
N ASN A 4 10.38 3.11 15.41
CA ASN A 4 9.95 4.40 14.86
C ASN A 4 8.63 4.88 15.50
N GLY A 5 8.08 4.15 16.48
CA GLY A 5 6.83 4.54 17.16
C GLY A 5 5.64 4.79 16.23
N PHE A 6 5.54 4.07 15.10
CA PHE A 6 4.59 4.33 14.00
C PHE A 6 4.71 5.71 13.34
N ASN A 7 5.84 6.38 13.51
CA ASN A 7 6.05 7.72 13.04
C ASN A 7 7.01 7.75 11.85
N PHE A 8 6.46 7.93 10.66
CA PHE A 8 7.19 7.93 9.39
C PHE A 8 7.47 9.36 8.87
N SER A 9 7.21 10.39 9.68
CA SER A 9 7.16 11.78 9.21
C SER A 9 7.46 12.87 10.25
N ASN A 10 7.86 12.54 11.49
CA ASN A 10 8.04 13.54 12.55
C ASN A 10 9.50 13.98 12.77
N PRO A 11 9.79 15.29 12.85
CA PRO A 11 11.10 15.84 13.26
C PRO A 11 11.46 15.61 14.74
N ASN A 12 10.57 15.06 15.57
CA ASN A 12 10.82 14.73 16.99
C ASN A 12 11.09 13.24 17.26
N GLY A 13 11.15 12.38 16.22
CA GLY A 13 11.53 10.96 16.30
C GLY A 13 12.94 10.69 15.71
N THR A 14 13.44 9.44 15.78
CA THR A 14 14.72 9.10 15.15
C THR A 14 14.64 9.33 13.64
N SER A 15 15.71 9.88 13.03
CA SER A 15 15.74 10.23 11.61
C SER A 15 15.86 9.02 10.66
N LEU A 16 15.67 7.81 11.18
CA LEU A 16 15.84 6.53 10.48
C LEU A 16 14.96 6.42 9.23
N TRP A 17 13.80 7.06 9.23
CA TRP A 17 12.89 7.10 8.09
C TRP A 17 13.49 7.81 6.87
N GLN A 18 14.32 8.83 7.07
CA GLN A 18 15.04 9.54 5.99
C GLN A 18 16.17 8.69 5.40
N ALA A 19 16.68 7.74 6.19
CA ALA A 19 17.70 6.79 5.77
C ALA A 19 17.12 5.50 5.15
N HIS A 20 15.79 5.42 5.02
CA HIS A 20 15.06 4.19 4.69
C HIS A 20 15.45 2.99 5.59
N ASN A 21 15.97 3.25 6.78
CA ASN A 21 16.51 2.27 7.70
C ASN A 21 15.56 2.08 8.88
N MET A 22 14.33 1.63 8.57
CA MET A 22 13.25 1.47 9.55
C MET A 22 13.56 0.44 10.64
N GLY A 23 14.65 -0.31 10.48
CA GLY A 23 15.15 -1.30 11.40
C GLY A 23 16.16 -0.80 12.42
N GLY A 24 16.77 0.37 12.21
CA GLY A 24 17.88 0.84 13.05
C GLY A 24 19.19 0.08 12.84
N VAL A 25 19.50 -0.33 11.62
CA VAL A 25 20.77 -1.02 11.29
C VAL A 25 21.94 -0.05 11.45
N LYS A 26 22.87 -0.32 12.37
CA LYS A 26 24.11 0.46 12.49
C LYS A 26 25.05 0.21 11.31
N THR A 27 25.89 1.20 11.00
CA THR A 27 26.94 1.04 9.98
C THR A 27 27.83 -0.16 10.30
N SER A 28 28.15 -0.95 9.28
CA SER A 28 28.99 -2.15 9.40
C SER A 28 29.95 -2.27 8.21
N SER A 29 29.91 -3.36 7.45
CA SER A 29 30.68 -3.54 6.22
C SER A 29 29.74 -3.85 5.05
N LEU A 30 30.13 -3.44 3.83
CA LEU A 30 29.35 -3.74 2.61
C LEU A 30 29.19 -5.25 2.39
N SER A 31 30.13 -6.06 2.87
CA SER A 31 30.05 -7.52 2.83
C SER A 31 28.85 -8.11 3.60
N ASN A 32 28.17 -7.32 4.43
CA ASN A 32 26.95 -7.74 5.11
C ASN A 32 25.69 -7.59 4.24
N PHE A 33 25.78 -6.96 3.07
CA PHE A 33 24.66 -6.61 2.19
C PHE A 33 24.82 -7.09 0.73
N PRO A 34 25.35 -8.30 0.46
CA PRO A 34 25.63 -8.73 -0.92
C PRO A 34 24.38 -8.76 -1.80
N ILE A 35 23.24 -9.23 -1.30
CA ILE A 35 21.98 -9.34 -2.06
C ILE A 35 21.37 -7.96 -2.27
N THR A 36 21.42 -7.07 -1.27
CA THR A 36 20.95 -5.70 -1.41
C THR A 36 21.76 -4.95 -2.48
N LEU A 37 23.09 -5.10 -2.49
CA LEU A 37 23.97 -4.48 -3.49
C LEU A 37 23.76 -5.06 -4.90
N GLU A 38 23.56 -6.38 -5.01
CA GLU A 38 23.27 -7.04 -6.29
C GLU A 38 21.90 -6.63 -6.84
N THR A 39 20.88 -6.60 -5.98
CA THR A 39 19.48 -6.36 -6.37
C THR A 39 19.20 -4.89 -6.67
N TYR A 40 19.72 -3.97 -5.84
CA TYR A 40 19.37 -2.55 -5.89
C TYR A 40 20.53 -1.65 -6.38
N GLY A 41 21.69 -2.25 -6.71
CA GLY A 41 22.88 -1.55 -7.19
C GLY A 41 23.87 -1.19 -6.07
N GLN A 42 25.09 -0.81 -6.47
CA GLN A 42 26.19 -0.55 -5.52
C GLN A 42 25.96 0.67 -4.64
N ASP A 43 25.23 1.68 -5.14
CA ASP A 43 24.89 2.89 -4.39
C ASP A 43 23.65 2.70 -3.49
N SER A 44 23.15 1.47 -3.38
CA SER A 44 21.94 1.16 -2.62
C SER A 44 22.15 1.13 -1.10
N VAL A 45 23.41 1.04 -0.67
CA VAL A 45 23.84 1.02 0.73
C VAL A 45 24.94 2.06 0.93
N ASP A 46 24.74 2.98 1.85
CA ASP A 46 25.76 3.94 2.27
C ASP A 46 26.05 3.78 3.76
N LEU A 47 27.33 3.56 4.08
CA LEU A 47 27.83 3.31 5.43
C LEU A 47 28.64 4.49 6.00
N SER A 48 28.66 5.63 5.29
CA SER A 48 29.46 6.80 5.68
C SER A 48 28.86 7.54 6.89
N GLY A 49 27.56 7.36 7.15
CA GLY A 49 26.83 8.14 8.15
C GLY A 49 26.54 9.59 7.74
N THR A 50 26.87 9.98 6.50
CA THR A 50 26.76 11.38 6.02
C THR A 50 25.45 11.65 5.29
N LYS A 51 24.75 10.61 4.85
CA LYS A 51 23.46 10.74 4.16
C LYS A 51 22.35 11.18 5.13
N PRO A 52 21.31 11.88 4.63
CA PRO A 52 20.17 12.29 5.45
C PRO A 52 19.58 11.11 6.23
N GLY A 53 19.33 11.32 7.52
CA GLY A 53 18.79 10.28 8.39
C GLY A 53 19.79 9.30 9.01
N ALA A 54 21.02 9.23 8.50
CA ALA A 54 22.04 8.28 8.94
C ALA A 54 22.72 8.70 10.27
N ASN A 55 22.47 9.92 10.73
CA ASN A 55 22.90 10.42 12.04
C ASN A 55 21.66 10.79 12.86
N VAL A 56 21.25 9.87 13.74
CA VAL A 56 19.94 9.94 14.42
C VAL A 56 19.98 10.66 15.77
N GLY A 57 21.14 11.14 16.23
CA GLY A 57 21.28 11.90 17.47
C GLY A 57 20.81 11.18 18.74
N ASP A 58 20.71 9.85 18.72
CA ASP A 58 20.11 9.04 19.79
C ASP A 58 21.00 8.84 21.04
N GLY A 59 22.19 9.46 21.05
CA GLY A 59 23.13 9.34 22.17
C GLY A 59 23.78 7.97 22.33
N THR A 60 23.52 7.00 21.44
CA THR A 60 24.07 5.63 21.53
C THR A 60 25.45 5.48 20.87
N GLY A 61 25.91 6.53 20.17
CA GLY A 61 27.16 6.52 19.41
C GLY A 61 27.08 5.66 18.14
N GLY A 62 27.67 6.17 17.06
CA GLY A 62 27.75 5.50 15.76
C GLY A 62 26.74 6.01 14.73
N ALA A 63 27.08 5.81 13.46
CA ALA A 63 26.22 6.10 12.34
C ALA A 63 25.28 4.92 12.05
N TYR A 64 24.20 5.22 11.33
CA TYR A 64 23.26 4.26 10.82
C TYR A 64 23.47 4.05 9.32
N THR A 65 23.24 2.83 8.86
CA THR A 65 23.25 2.54 7.42
C THR A 65 22.15 3.34 6.73
N TRP A 66 22.47 3.93 5.59
CA TRP A 66 21.49 4.52 4.70
C TRP A 66 21.20 3.57 3.55
N PHE A 67 19.93 3.41 3.22
CA PHE A 67 19.48 2.61 2.10
C PHE A 67 18.82 3.50 1.04
N SER A 68 18.97 3.14 -0.23
CA SER A 68 18.40 3.90 -1.35
C SER A 68 16.88 3.88 -1.41
N SER A 69 16.24 2.86 -0.83
CA SER A 69 14.79 2.70 -0.77
C SER A 69 14.38 1.93 0.48
N TYR A 70 13.09 1.98 0.83
CA TYR A 70 12.53 1.15 1.90
C TYR A 70 12.66 -0.34 1.61
N ASP A 71 12.56 -0.77 0.35
CA ASP A 71 12.72 -2.16 -0.05
C ASP A 71 14.17 -2.62 0.19
N ALA A 72 15.15 -1.80 -0.21
CA ALA A 72 16.57 -2.04 0.08
C ALA A 72 16.83 -2.08 1.60
N GLY A 73 16.14 -1.24 2.39
CA GLY A 73 16.25 -1.25 3.84
C GLY A 73 15.64 -2.49 4.52
N ILE A 74 14.54 -3.03 4.00
CA ILE A 74 13.93 -4.28 4.50
C ILE A 74 14.85 -5.46 4.22
N VAL A 75 15.30 -5.60 2.96
CA VAL A 75 16.24 -6.67 2.57
C VAL A 75 17.56 -6.53 3.32
N GLY A 76 18.11 -5.31 3.38
CA GLY A 76 19.37 -5.04 4.06
C GLY A 76 19.33 -5.33 5.55
N LYS A 77 18.21 -5.07 6.24
CA LYS A 77 18.06 -5.48 7.64
C LYS A 77 18.10 -7.00 7.79
N ALA A 78 17.36 -7.72 6.95
CA ALA A 78 17.32 -9.18 6.99
C ALA A 78 18.71 -9.79 6.74
N GLU A 79 19.43 -9.31 5.73
CA GLU A 79 20.80 -9.74 5.43
C GLU A 79 21.77 -9.43 6.57
N PHE A 80 21.72 -8.20 7.10
CA PHE A 80 22.56 -7.82 8.22
C PHE A 80 22.36 -8.80 9.39
N MET A 81 21.10 -9.08 9.76
CA MET A 81 20.79 -10.02 10.83
C MET A 81 21.30 -11.43 10.53
N ALA A 82 21.14 -11.90 9.28
CA ALA A 82 21.55 -13.23 8.85
C ALA A 82 23.09 -13.43 8.84
N HIS A 83 23.85 -12.35 8.75
CA HIS A 83 25.31 -12.36 8.81
C HIS A 83 25.89 -12.14 10.22
N GLN A 84 25.09 -11.72 11.21
CA GLN A 84 25.57 -11.60 12.59
C GLN A 84 25.39 -12.89 13.38
N THR A 85 26.43 -13.27 14.13
CA THR A 85 26.36 -14.45 15.01
C THR A 85 25.36 -14.29 16.15
N LEU A 86 25.08 -13.05 16.55
CA LEU A 86 24.17 -12.69 17.64
C LEU A 86 22.70 -13.08 17.37
N TYR A 87 22.27 -13.10 16.11
CA TYR A 87 20.86 -13.29 15.74
C TYR A 87 20.55 -14.67 15.14
N GLN A 88 21.49 -15.62 15.19
CA GLN A 88 21.32 -16.95 14.58
C GLN A 88 20.04 -17.69 15.02
N LYS A 89 19.58 -17.48 16.27
CA LYS A 89 18.35 -18.10 16.78
C LYS A 89 17.06 -17.51 16.19
N ALA A 90 17.13 -16.33 15.58
CA ALA A 90 16.02 -15.69 14.89
C ALA A 90 15.93 -16.12 13.41
N ILE A 91 17.05 -16.52 12.80
CA ILE A 91 17.10 -16.88 11.38
C ILE A 91 16.41 -18.24 11.16
N ASN A 92 15.54 -18.30 10.15
CA ASN A 92 14.70 -19.47 9.82
C ASN A 92 13.81 -19.95 10.99
N ASN A 93 13.56 -19.09 11.98
CA ASN A 93 12.62 -19.41 13.06
C ASN A 93 11.21 -19.05 12.59
N THR A 94 10.31 -20.04 12.61
CA THR A 94 8.95 -19.90 12.09
C THR A 94 7.96 -19.43 13.17
N ASP A 95 8.38 -19.34 14.43
CA ASP A 95 7.58 -18.75 15.50
C ASP A 95 7.93 -17.27 15.68
N GLY A 96 6.98 -16.38 15.41
CA GLY A 96 7.22 -14.94 15.44
C GLY A 96 7.58 -14.40 16.83
N VAL A 97 7.04 -14.96 17.92
CA VAL A 97 7.38 -14.55 19.30
C VAL A 97 8.81 -14.97 19.64
N ALA A 98 9.20 -16.19 19.30
CA ALA A 98 10.53 -16.74 19.50
C ALA A 98 11.57 -16.00 18.64
N THR A 99 11.22 -15.68 17.40
CA THR A 99 12.04 -14.88 16.48
C THR A 99 12.34 -13.51 17.08
N LEU A 100 11.31 -12.76 17.49
CA LEU A 100 11.47 -11.44 18.08
C LEU A 100 12.19 -11.49 19.44
N SER A 101 11.93 -12.53 20.23
CA SER A 101 12.66 -12.79 21.47
C SER A 101 14.14 -13.02 21.22
N ALA A 102 14.49 -13.81 20.21
CA ALA A 102 15.87 -14.08 19.83
C ALA A 102 16.60 -12.83 19.30
N ILE A 103 15.90 -11.94 18.58
CA ILE A 103 16.46 -10.63 18.15
C ILE A 103 16.78 -9.76 19.37
N ALA A 104 15.85 -9.67 20.33
CA ALA A 104 16.06 -8.91 21.56
C ALA A 104 17.20 -9.50 22.41
N ASP A 105 17.22 -10.82 22.58
CA ASP A 105 18.26 -11.54 23.33
C ASP A 105 19.64 -11.43 22.66
N GLY A 106 19.67 -11.25 21.34
CA GLY A 106 20.88 -10.93 20.56
C GLY A 106 21.37 -9.48 20.72
N GLY A 107 20.70 -8.65 21.53
CA GLY A 107 21.14 -7.30 21.86
C GLY A 107 20.87 -6.26 20.77
N TRP A 108 19.79 -6.40 19.99
CA TRP A 108 19.41 -5.40 18.97
C TRP A 108 19.22 -3.99 19.55
N ALA A 109 18.70 -3.89 20.79
CA ALA A 109 18.59 -2.64 21.53
C ALA A 109 18.99 -2.85 23.00
N THR A 110 19.46 -1.77 23.65
CA THR A 110 19.91 -1.80 25.05
C THR A 110 18.78 -1.55 26.07
N ASP A 111 17.57 -1.21 25.61
CA ASP A 111 16.40 -1.00 26.46
C ASP A 111 15.94 -2.34 27.07
N GLY A 112 15.97 -2.45 28.40
CA GLY A 112 15.54 -3.67 29.12
C GLY A 112 14.07 -4.05 28.92
N SER A 113 13.23 -3.14 28.44
CA SER A 113 11.82 -3.40 28.10
C SER A 113 11.60 -3.80 26.63
N TYR A 114 12.66 -3.81 25.81
CA TYR A 114 12.58 -4.00 24.36
C TYR A 114 11.93 -5.33 23.96
N LYS A 115 12.34 -6.43 24.59
CA LYS A 115 11.76 -7.76 24.36
C LYS A 115 10.26 -7.79 24.64
N THR A 116 9.84 -7.26 25.78
CA THR A 116 8.42 -7.19 26.17
C THR A 116 7.62 -6.36 25.17
N LYS A 117 8.15 -5.21 24.74
CA LYS A 117 7.51 -4.37 23.72
C LYS A 117 7.34 -5.12 22.39
N LEU A 118 8.37 -5.82 21.92
CA LEU A 118 8.31 -6.61 20.68
C LEU A 118 7.25 -7.71 20.75
N VAL A 119 7.24 -8.49 21.83
CA VAL A 119 6.27 -9.57 22.01
C VAL A 119 4.84 -9.02 22.10
N ALA A 120 4.62 -7.96 22.88
CA ALA A 120 3.30 -7.34 22.98
C ALA A 120 2.82 -6.78 21.63
N MET A 121 3.71 -6.16 20.85
CA MET A 121 3.39 -5.66 19.51
C MET A 121 3.08 -6.81 18.54
N TYR A 122 3.81 -7.92 18.63
CA TYR A 122 3.51 -9.09 17.81
C TYR A 122 2.14 -9.67 18.17
N GLN A 123 1.84 -9.84 19.46
CA GLN A 123 0.55 -10.38 19.90
C GLN A 123 -0.63 -9.50 19.48
N THR A 124 -0.47 -8.17 19.54
CA THR A 124 -1.54 -7.20 19.24
C THR A 124 -1.71 -6.93 17.74
N LEU A 125 -0.62 -6.97 16.98
CA LEU A 125 -0.60 -6.59 15.56
C LEU A 125 0.09 -7.62 14.66
N GLY A 126 1.26 -8.13 15.05
CA GLY A 126 2.03 -9.09 14.26
C GLY A 126 1.27 -10.38 13.93
N THR A 127 0.46 -10.90 14.85
CA THR A 127 -0.42 -12.08 14.65
C THR A 127 -1.39 -11.90 13.50
N LYS A 128 -1.84 -10.66 13.22
CA LYS A 128 -2.69 -10.33 12.08
C LYS A 128 -1.98 -10.49 10.73
N TYR A 129 -0.65 -10.51 10.75
CA TYR A 129 0.21 -10.63 9.58
C TYR A 129 1.00 -11.95 9.54
N GLN A 130 0.74 -12.92 10.44
CA GLN A 130 1.43 -14.21 10.44
C GLN A 130 1.28 -14.97 9.10
N TRP A 131 0.24 -14.63 8.33
CA TRP A 131 0.02 -15.19 7.00
C TRP A 131 1.18 -14.88 6.04
N LEU A 132 1.94 -13.79 6.26
CA LEU A 132 3.15 -13.50 5.49
C LEU A 132 4.20 -14.58 5.71
N ASP A 133 4.42 -14.99 6.97
CA ASP A 133 5.34 -16.07 7.31
C ASP A 133 4.83 -17.40 6.75
N GLN A 134 3.53 -17.67 6.83
CA GLN A 134 2.93 -18.89 6.26
C GLN A 134 3.15 -18.98 4.74
N LYS A 135 2.91 -17.90 3.99
CA LYS A 135 3.12 -17.88 2.54
C LYS A 135 4.61 -17.99 2.18
N ALA A 136 5.49 -17.38 2.96
CA ALA A 136 6.92 -17.49 2.75
C ALA A 136 7.40 -18.94 2.99
N ILE A 137 6.90 -19.60 4.03
CA ILE A 137 7.21 -21.01 4.32
C ILE A 137 6.64 -21.93 3.24
N GLU A 138 5.43 -21.66 2.74
CA GLU A 138 4.82 -22.43 1.65
C GLU A 138 5.64 -22.33 0.35
N GLN A 139 6.11 -21.13 -0.01
CA GLN A 139 6.93 -20.95 -1.22
C GLN A 139 8.38 -21.42 -1.07
N TYR A 140 9.02 -21.13 0.05
CA TYR A 140 10.48 -21.24 0.19
C TYR A 140 10.92 -22.26 1.24
N GLY A 141 9.98 -22.93 1.91
CA GLY A 141 10.24 -23.86 3.00
C GLY A 141 10.53 -23.16 4.33
N GLU A 142 10.71 -23.94 5.39
CA GLU A 142 10.97 -23.42 6.75
C GLU A 142 12.39 -22.87 6.93
N ARG A 143 13.33 -23.23 6.03
CA ARG A 143 14.75 -22.87 6.15
C ARG A 143 15.32 -22.30 4.84
N PRO A 144 14.75 -21.20 4.32
CA PRO A 144 15.14 -20.65 3.03
C PRO A 144 16.54 -20.04 3.04
N TYR A 145 16.99 -19.50 4.17
CA TYR A 145 18.35 -18.96 4.27
C TYR A 145 19.38 -20.06 4.55
N GLN A 146 20.40 -20.14 3.69
CA GLN A 146 21.54 -21.04 3.85
C GLN A 146 22.85 -20.24 3.90
N LYS A 147 23.57 -20.35 5.03
CA LYS A 147 24.83 -19.64 5.24
C LYS A 147 25.87 -20.07 4.19
N GLY A 148 26.32 -19.12 3.37
CA GLY A 148 27.35 -19.37 2.34
C GLY A 148 26.82 -19.60 0.92
N GLN A 149 25.51 -19.50 0.68
CA GLN A 149 24.95 -19.38 -0.68
C GLN A 149 24.73 -17.91 -1.01
N SER A 150 25.46 -17.40 -2.01
CA SER A 150 25.40 -16.00 -2.47
C SER A 150 24.48 -15.80 -3.68
N SER A 151 23.39 -16.55 -3.77
CA SER A 151 22.38 -16.36 -4.82
C SER A 151 21.06 -16.96 -4.38
N PHE A 152 19.98 -16.18 -4.45
CA PHE A 152 18.66 -16.77 -4.70
C PHE A 152 18.74 -17.33 -6.13
N SER A 153 19.03 -18.62 -6.27
CA SER A 153 19.13 -19.25 -7.58
C SER A 153 17.81 -19.08 -8.33
N SER A 154 17.89 -18.51 -9.53
CA SER A 154 16.81 -18.34 -10.50
C SER A 154 16.40 -19.66 -11.20
N ASP A 155 16.64 -20.81 -10.58
CA ASP A 155 16.44 -22.12 -11.19
C ASP A 155 15.31 -22.91 -10.51
N ILE A 156 14.06 -22.53 -10.82
CA ILE A 156 12.99 -23.52 -11.03
C ILE A 156 12.20 -23.07 -12.27
N ARG A 157 12.76 -23.36 -13.45
CA ARG A 157 11.96 -23.61 -14.65
C ARG A 157 11.23 -24.93 -14.42
N GLY A 158 9.96 -24.83 -14.02
CA GLY A 158 9.03 -25.97 -14.06
C GLY A 158 8.68 -26.24 -15.52
N ASP A 159 9.14 -27.39 -15.99
CA ASP A 159 8.87 -28.04 -17.27
C ASP A 159 7.38 -27.95 -17.67
N ALA A 160 7.10 -27.22 -18.74
CA ALA A 160 5.81 -27.29 -19.44
C ALA A 160 6.06 -28.09 -20.72
N THR A 161 5.88 -29.40 -20.60
CA THR A 161 5.76 -30.32 -21.73
C THR A 161 4.66 -29.82 -22.66
N SER A 162 5.02 -29.66 -23.92
CA SER A 162 4.10 -29.41 -25.02
C SER A 162 3.08 -30.55 -25.10
N ASP A 163 1.80 -30.22 -25.06
CA ASP A 163 0.80 -31.01 -25.76
C ASP A 163 -0.10 -30.08 -26.57
N ASP A 164 -0.20 -30.44 -27.84
CA ASP A 164 -0.97 -29.81 -28.90
C ASP A 164 -2.43 -30.24 -28.74
N GLY A 165 -3.36 -29.29 -28.72
CA GLY A 165 -4.76 -29.62 -28.44
C GLY A 165 -5.72 -28.44 -28.48
N THR A 166 -6.05 -28.04 -29.71
CA THR A 166 -7.35 -27.50 -30.14
C THR A 166 -7.88 -26.21 -29.51
N VAL A 167 -7.92 -25.19 -30.37
CA VAL A 167 -8.75 -23.99 -30.27
C VAL A 167 -10.22 -24.43 -30.22
N GLU A 168 -10.92 -24.15 -29.12
CA GLU A 168 -12.38 -24.09 -29.10
C GLU A 168 -12.83 -22.76 -28.46
N ASP A 169 -13.36 -21.92 -29.33
CA ASP A 169 -14.23 -20.80 -29.03
C ASP A 169 -15.56 -21.34 -28.46
N SER A 170 -15.86 -21.05 -27.20
CA SER A 170 -17.21 -21.12 -26.64
C SER A 170 -17.24 -20.25 -25.37
N SER A 171 -17.78 -19.05 -25.49
CA SER A 171 -19.18 -18.68 -25.25
C SER A 171 -19.42 -18.24 -23.81
N ASP A 172 -19.71 -16.94 -23.68
CA ASP A 172 -20.49 -16.28 -22.63
C ASP A 172 -20.38 -16.81 -21.19
N CYS A 173 -19.71 -16.03 -20.35
CA CYS A 173 -19.97 -16.03 -18.91
C CYS A 173 -20.46 -14.64 -18.53
N ASN A 174 -21.77 -14.57 -18.32
CA ASN A 174 -22.59 -13.43 -17.92
C ASN A 174 -21.84 -12.34 -17.15
N ASP A 175 -21.98 -11.12 -17.68
CA ASP A 175 -21.69 -9.85 -17.03
C ASP A 175 -22.38 -9.81 -15.65
N ALA A 176 -21.63 -10.14 -14.59
CA ALA A 176 -22.07 -9.89 -13.24
C ALA A 176 -22.01 -8.37 -13.03
N SER A 177 -23.17 -7.71 -13.23
CA SER A 177 -23.36 -6.26 -13.10
C SER A 177 -22.57 -5.69 -11.92
N SER A 178 -21.48 -4.99 -12.23
CA SER A 178 -20.62 -4.36 -11.25
C SER A 178 -21.40 -3.24 -10.55
N GLY A 179 -21.46 -3.25 -9.23
CA GLY A 179 -22.07 -2.15 -8.47
C GLY A 179 -23.52 -2.39 -8.05
N ASP A 180 -24.06 -3.60 -8.15
CA ASP A 180 -25.42 -3.94 -7.70
C ASP A 180 -25.57 -4.09 -6.17
N ALA A 181 -24.48 -4.33 -5.44
CA ALA A 181 -24.53 -4.64 -4.01
C ALA A 181 -24.97 -3.44 -3.16
N LEU A 182 -25.98 -3.58 -2.29
CA LEU A 182 -26.44 -2.47 -1.44
C LEU A 182 -25.41 -2.12 -0.36
N ASP A 183 -25.20 -0.84 -0.07
CA ASP A 183 -24.35 -0.42 1.05
C ASP A 183 -24.81 -1.01 2.38
N GLY A 184 -23.85 -1.27 3.27
CA GLY A 184 -24.06 -1.92 4.55
C GLY A 184 -24.34 -3.42 4.42
N THR A 185 -24.16 -4.01 3.23
CA THR A 185 -24.28 -5.45 3.00
C THR A 185 -22.96 -6.05 2.54
N GLY A 186 -22.83 -7.37 2.71
CA GLY A 186 -21.65 -8.10 2.29
C GLY A 186 -20.49 -7.97 3.26
N THR A 187 -19.71 -9.03 3.33
CA THR A 187 -18.47 -9.08 4.10
C THR A 187 -17.28 -8.76 3.20
N VAL A 188 -16.22 -8.20 3.77
CA VAL A 188 -14.95 -8.05 3.04
C VAL A 188 -14.47 -9.45 2.64
N PRO A 189 -14.31 -9.75 1.33
CA PRO A 189 -13.92 -11.08 0.89
C PRO A 189 -12.60 -11.54 1.50
N ALA A 190 -12.51 -12.82 1.86
CA ALA A 190 -11.33 -13.36 2.53
C ALA A 190 -10.08 -13.39 1.64
N ASP A 191 -10.25 -13.39 0.31
CA ASP A 191 -9.19 -13.29 -0.70
C ASP A 191 -8.76 -11.83 -0.96
N ALA A 192 -9.53 -10.85 -0.49
CA ALA A 192 -9.21 -9.42 -0.57
C ALA A 192 -8.15 -8.97 0.47
N THR A 193 -6.95 -9.58 0.41
CA THR A 193 -5.86 -9.41 1.40
C THR A 193 -4.74 -8.43 1.03
N ALA A 194 -4.67 -7.97 -0.22
CA ALA A 194 -3.60 -7.09 -0.69
C ALA A 194 -3.84 -5.63 -0.26
N TRP A 195 -2.77 -4.82 -0.27
CA TRP A 195 -2.87 -3.39 0.04
C TRP A 195 -3.82 -2.65 -0.89
N GLY A 196 -3.85 -3.04 -2.16
CA GLY A 196 -4.76 -2.51 -3.18
C GLY A 196 -4.66 -3.34 -4.46
N TYR A 197 -5.53 -3.06 -5.41
CA TYR A 197 -5.73 -3.84 -6.61
C TYR A 197 -5.79 -2.96 -7.84
N ARG A 198 -5.01 -3.28 -8.87
CA ARG A 198 -5.28 -2.72 -10.20
C ARG A 198 -6.46 -3.46 -10.83
N PRO A 199 -7.09 -2.91 -11.87
CA PRO A 199 -8.24 -3.56 -12.52
C PRO A 199 -7.94 -4.98 -13.03
N ASP A 200 -6.72 -5.23 -13.51
CA ASP A 200 -6.26 -6.54 -14.01
C ASP A 200 -5.97 -7.55 -12.88
N THR A 201 -5.81 -7.08 -11.65
CA THR A 201 -5.49 -7.93 -10.49
C THR A 201 -6.61 -7.92 -9.43
N LEU A 202 -7.78 -7.36 -9.75
CA LEU A 202 -8.90 -7.29 -8.82
C LEU A 202 -9.49 -8.69 -8.61
N PRO A 203 -9.58 -9.20 -7.37
CA PRO A 203 -10.22 -10.47 -7.07
C PRO A 203 -11.65 -10.51 -7.61
N GLU A 204 -12.05 -11.67 -8.16
CA GLU A 204 -13.40 -11.88 -8.69
C GLU A 204 -14.47 -11.58 -7.65
N SER A 205 -14.20 -11.97 -6.39
CA SER A 205 -15.09 -11.75 -5.23
C SER A 205 -15.41 -10.28 -4.98
N LEU A 206 -14.53 -9.35 -5.41
CA LEU A 206 -14.70 -7.91 -5.23
C LEU A 206 -15.43 -7.24 -6.40
N LYS A 207 -15.54 -7.87 -7.57
CA LYS A 207 -16.09 -7.22 -8.78
C LYS A 207 -17.54 -6.76 -8.61
N GLN A 208 -18.35 -7.53 -7.87
CA GLN A 208 -19.74 -7.15 -7.59
C GLN A 208 -19.87 -5.85 -6.76
N TYR A 209 -18.83 -5.47 -6.01
CA TYR A 209 -18.82 -4.32 -5.12
C TYR A 209 -18.17 -3.07 -5.74
N ILE A 210 -17.47 -3.19 -6.86
CA ILE A 210 -16.84 -2.00 -7.48
C ILE A 210 -17.87 -1.18 -8.25
N ILE A 211 -17.60 0.11 -8.35
CA ILE A 211 -18.08 0.91 -9.47
C ILE A 211 -16.91 0.97 -10.45
N ASP A 212 -17.04 0.35 -11.64
CA ASP A 212 -15.97 0.36 -12.64
C ASP A 212 -15.99 1.68 -13.44
N PRO A 213 -14.94 2.52 -13.40
CA PRO A 213 -14.87 3.70 -14.26
C PRO A 213 -15.08 3.39 -15.75
N LYS A 214 -14.75 2.17 -16.22
CA LYS A 214 -15.01 1.76 -17.62
C LYS A 214 -16.48 1.72 -17.97
N SER A 215 -17.37 1.32 -17.06
CA SER A 215 -18.81 1.28 -17.34
C SER A 215 -19.39 2.66 -17.59
N LEU A 216 -18.71 3.71 -17.11
CA LEU A 216 -19.06 5.12 -17.35
C LEU A 216 -18.20 5.76 -18.45
N GLY A 217 -17.54 4.95 -19.28
CA GLY A 217 -16.79 5.44 -20.44
C GLY A 217 -15.38 5.98 -20.15
N MET A 218 -14.83 5.77 -18.95
CA MET A 218 -13.43 6.11 -18.66
C MET A 218 -12.50 4.97 -19.06
N ALA A 219 -11.55 5.25 -19.95
CA ALA A 219 -10.55 4.27 -20.37
C ALA A 219 -9.41 4.17 -19.35
N TYR A 220 -8.91 2.96 -19.11
CA TYR A 220 -7.71 2.76 -18.29
C TYR A 220 -6.45 3.06 -19.12
N ALA A 221 -5.49 3.79 -18.55
CA ALA A 221 -4.22 4.16 -19.16
C ALA A 221 -4.33 5.00 -20.45
N SER A 222 -5.46 5.70 -20.62
CA SER A 222 -5.75 6.58 -21.76
C SER A 222 -6.63 7.73 -21.29
N SER A 223 -6.52 8.91 -21.91
CA SER A 223 -7.30 10.09 -21.55
C SER A 223 -8.78 10.02 -21.94
N ALA A 224 -9.21 8.99 -22.68
CA ALA A 224 -10.60 8.86 -23.11
C ALA A 224 -11.56 8.76 -21.91
N GLY A 225 -12.56 9.65 -21.88
CA GLY A 225 -13.51 9.77 -20.78
C GLY A 225 -12.99 10.50 -19.54
N TRP A 226 -11.71 10.91 -19.50
CA TRP A 226 -11.16 11.68 -18.38
C TRP A 226 -11.28 13.18 -18.60
N TYR A 227 -11.30 13.92 -17.50
CA TYR A 227 -11.02 15.35 -17.53
C TYR A 227 -9.54 15.56 -17.84
N VAL A 228 -9.21 16.11 -19.01
CA VAL A 228 -7.83 16.43 -19.38
C VAL A 228 -7.46 17.81 -18.83
N THR A 229 -6.47 17.86 -17.94
CA THR A 229 -6.10 19.12 -17.27
C THR A 229 -5.40 20.13 -18.20
N GLY A 230 -4.82 19.65 -19.31
CA GLY A 230 -3.99 20.46 -20.22
C GLY A 230 -2.64 20.89 -19.63
N LYS A 231 -2.29 20.38 -18.44
CA LYS A 231 -1.07 20.73 -17.69
C LYS A 231 -0.04 19.60 -17.65
N GLY A 232 -0.28 18.55 -18.43
CA GLY A 232 0.62 17.43 -18.60
C GLY A 232 0.34 16.26 -17.65
N PRO A 233 1.01 15.12 -17.92
CA PRO A 233 0.72 13.84 -17.27
C PRO A 233 0.93 13.86 -15.75
N GLY A 234 1.75 14.80 -15.27
CA GLY A 234 1.99 15.01 -13.85
C GLY A 234 0.75 15.41 -13.06
N LEU A 235 -0.12 16.26 -13.63
CA LEU A 235 -1.39 16.63 -12.99
C LEU A 235 -2.53 15.69 -13.39
N ASP A 236 -2.50 15.13 -14.59
CA ASP A 236 -3.48 14.14 -15.04
C ASP A 236 -3.37 12.80 -14.28
N GLY A 237 -2.23 12.51 -13.67
CA GLY A 237 -2.04 11.32 -12.83
C GLY A 237 -2.24 11.54 -11.34
N GLN A 238 -2.82 12.67 -10.90
CA GLN A 238 -3.08 12.98 -9.49
C GLN A 238 -4.43 12.44 -9.00
N CYS A 239 -4.58 12.25 -7.69
CA CYS A 239 -5.82 11.78 -7.06
C CYS A 239 -7.02 12.66 -7.42
N VAL A 240 -6.82 13.99 -7.42
CA VAL A 240 -7.83 14.98 -7.79
C VAL A 240 -8.33 14.78 -9.22
N ASN A 241 -7.47 14.38 -10.17
CA ASN A 241 -7.90 14.20 -11.56
C ASN A 241 -8.89 13.04 -11.71
N LEU A 242 -8.66 11.91 -11.02
CA LEU A 242 -9.63 10.82 -10.96
C LEU A 242 -10.92 11.28 -10.29
N THR A 243 -10.85 11.94 -9.13
CA THR A 243 -12.05 12.41 -8.42
C THR A 243 -12.90 13.33 -9.30
N ILE A 244 -12.29 14.26 -10.01
CA ILE A 244 -13.01 15.15 -10.94
C ILE A 244 -13.62 14.33 -12.07
N SER A 245 -12.81 13.51 -12.74
CA SER A 245 -13.26 12.75 -13.92
C SER A 245 -14.41 11.82 -13.57
N PHE A 246 -14.23 11.02 -12.53
CA PHE A 246 -15.20 10.00 -12.14
C PHE A 246 -16.40 10.60 -11.42
N GLY A 247 -16.19 11.63 -10.58
CA GLY A 247 -17.29 12.39 -9.97
C GLY A 247 -18.17 13.09 -11.00
N ASN A 248 -17.60 13.59 -12.10
CA ASN A 248 -18.34 14.20 -13.20
C ASN A 248 -19.33 13.20 -13.83
N HIS A 249 -18.85 11.98 -14.12
CA HIS A 249 -19.70 10.90 -14.65
C HIS A 249 -20.77 10.47 -13.64
N LEU A 250 -20.38 10.22 -12.38
CA LEU A 250 -21.29 9.72 -11.35
C LEU A 250 -22.41 10.70 -10.99
N TRP A 251 -22.18 11.99 -11.12
CA TRP A 251 -23.11 13.01 -10.63
C TRP A 251 -23.59 13.98 -11.71
N GLY A 252 -23.31 13.70 -12.99
CA GLY A 252 -23.74 14.53 -14.11
C GLY A 252 -23.15 15.95 -14.07
N HIS A 253 -21.95 16.09 -13.52
CA HIS A 253 -21.20 17.34 -13.51
C HIS A 253 -20.22 17.40 -14.69
N SER A 254 -19.69 18.58 -14.99
CA SER A 254 -18.67 18.74 -16.02
C SER A 254 -17.71 19.87 -15.66
N GLY A 255 -16.47 19.73 -16.11
CA GLY A 255 -15.42 20.71 -15.86
C GLY A 255 -14.58 20.40 -14.63
N PHE A 256 -13.88 21.43 -14.16
CA PHE A 256 -12.87 21.35 -13.13
C PHE A 256 -13.43 21.68 -11.75
N VAL A 257 -13.04 20.90 -10.74
CA VAL A 257 -13.31 21.19 -9.32
C VAL A 257 -12.00 21.55 -8.61
N SER A 258 -11.91 22.79 -8.14
CA SER A 258 -10.67 23.32 -7.54
C SER A 258 -10.38 22.74 -6.16
N GLY A 259 -9.09 22.61 -5.85
CA GLY A 259 -8.61 22.23 -4.53
C GLY A 259 -7.69 21.01 -4.56
N ASN A 260 -7.00 20.76 -3.45
CA ASN A 260 -6.19 19.55 -3.26
C ASN A 260 -7.08 18.36 -2.86
N GLY A 261 -6.47 17.19 -2.64
CA GLY A 261 -7.20 15.99 -2.23
C GLY A 261 -8.06 16.21 -0.98
N LYS A 262 -7.53 16.89 0.04
CA LYS A 262 -8.26 17.22 1.27
C LYS A 262 -9.46 18.18 1.09
N ASP A 263 -9.50 18.90 -0.02
CA ASP A 263 -10.50 19.95 -0.29
C ASP A 263 -11.67 19.44 -1.15
N GLN A 264 -11.51 18.29 -1.82
CA GLN A 264 -12.47 17.80 -2.83
C GLN A 264 -13.86 17.54 -2.26
N ALA A 265 -14.00 16.86 -1.12
CA ALA A 265 -15.31 16.62 -0.51
C ALA A 265 -16.03 17.94 -0.21
N ALA A 266 -15.34 18.95 0.31
CA ALA A 266 -15.96 20.25 0.56
C ALA A 266 -16.38 20.97 -0.74
N ALA A 267 -15.53 20.92 -1.77
CA ALA A 267 -15.83 21.52 -3.06
C ALA A 267 -17.05 20.85 -3.74
N TRP A 268 -17.10 19.52 -3.71
CA TRP A 268 -18.23 18.76 -4.25
C TRP A 268 -19.51 18.91 -3.45
N ALA A 269 -19.43 18.96 -2.12
CA ALA A 269 -20.59 19.26 -1.29
C ALA A 269 -21.20 20.63 -1.65
N SER A 270 -20.36 21.62 -1.92
CA SER A 270 -20.82 22.93 -2.42
C SER A 270 -21.53 22.82 -3.76
N ILE A 271 -21.04 21.99 -4.69
CA ILE A 271 -21.69 21.73 -5.99
C ILE A 271 -23.06 21.06 -5.78
N PHE A 272 -23.17 20.15 -4.82
CA PHE A 272 -24.43 19.50 -4.46
C PHE A 272 -25.39 20.40 -3.69
N GLY A 273 -24.95 21.60 -3.28
CA GLY A 273 -25.75 22.53 -2.46
C GLY A 273 -25.91 22.07 -1.01
N ASN A 274 -24.99 21.24 -0.49
CA ASN A 274 -25.03 20.73 0.88
C ASN A 274 -23.66 20.80 1.58
N ARG A 275 -23.53 20.11 2.72
CA ARG A 275 -22.31 20.10 3.55
C ARG A 275 -21.65 18.74 3.48
N VAL A 276 -20.35 18.72 3.77
CA VAL A 276 -19.60 17.48 3.99
C VAL A 276 -20.27 16.62 5.06
N LYS A 277 -20.14 15.32 4.89
CA LYS A 277 -20.77 14.27 5.71
C LYS A 277 -19.70 13.38 6.32
N THR A 278 -20.07 12.67 7.38
CA THR A 278 -19.19 11.74 8.10
C THR A 278 -19.51 10.27 7.80
N THR A 279 -20.64 10.01 7.14
CA THR A 279 -21.09 8.66 6.82
C THR A 279 -20.73 8.31 5.37
N PRO A 280 -19.95 7.24 5.13
CA PRO A 280 -19.67 6.79 3.77
C PRO A 280 -20.92 6.24 3.10
N ARG A 281 -20.94 6.31 1.78
CA ARG A 281 -21.88 5.60 0.92
C ARG A 281 -21.27 5.40 -0.45
N LYS A 282 -21.77 4.43 -1.20
CA LYS A 282 -21.54 4.24 -2.63
C LYS A 282 -21.71 5.54 -3.41
N GLY A 283 -20.74 5.82 -4.28
CA GLY A 283 -20.64 7.03 -5.09
C GLY A 283 -20.15 8.27 -4.34
N ALA A 284 -19.95 8.20 -3.02
CA ALA A 284 -19.46 9.34 -2.26
C ALA A 284 -18.04 9.71 -2.68
N ILE A 285 -17.81 11.01 -2.84
CA ILE A 285 -16.48 11.58 -2.99
C ILE A 285 -15.90 11.70 -1.60
N PHE A 286 -14.74 11.09 -1.35
CA PHE A 286 -14.06 11.19 -0.07
C PHE A 286 -12.85 12.11 -0.13
N SER A 287 -12.54 12.76 0.99
CA SER A 287 -11.30 13.50 1.20
C SER A 287 -10.68 13.12 2.53
N THR A 288 -9.38 12.84 2.55
CA THR A 288 -8.58 12.69 3.77
C THR A 288 -7.83 13.97 4.08
N GLN A 289 -7.71 14.29 5.37
CA GLN A 289 -6.90 15.43 5.81
C GLN A 289 -5.42 15.05 5.97
N ASN A 290 -5.16 13.76 6.23
CA ASN A 290 -3.82 13.21 6.33
C ASN A 290 -3.37 12.64 4.98
N GLY A 291 -2.04 12.56 4.80
CA GLY A 291 -1.41 12.00 3.60
C GLY A 291 -1.07 13.02 2.50
N GLY A 292 -0.48 12.51 1.42
CA GLY A 292 -0.16 13.30 0.22
C GLY A 292 0.76 14.50 0.47
N GLY A 293 1.71 14.41 1.42
CA GLY A 293 2.61 15.53 1.72
C GLY A 293 1.93 16.80 2.25
N GLY A 294 0.73 16.69 2.83
CA GLY A 294 -0.07 17.82 3.33
C GLY A 294 -1.16 18.30 2.36
N TYR A 295 -1.22 17.73 1.17
CA TYR A 295 -2.28 17.95 0.18
C TYR A 295 -3.51 17.03 0.42
N GLY A 296 -3.39 16.05 1.30
CA GLY A 296 -4.41 15.03 1.55
C GLY A 296 -4.59 14.07 0.37
N HIS A 297 -5.66 13.29 0.41
CA HIS A 297 -6.02 12.33 -0.64
C HIS A 297 -7.51 12.32 -0.90
N THR A 298 -7.91 11.81 -2.06
CA THR A 298 -9.31 11.83 -2.51
C THR A 298 -9.57 10.70 -3.50
N GLY A 299 -10.83 10.30 -3.60
CA GLY A 299 -11.30 9.26 -4.51
C GLY A 299 -12.80 9.09 -4.38
N ILE A 300 -13.30 7.95 -4.85
CA ILE A 300 -14.72 7.59 -4.78
C ILE A 300 -14.90 6.32 -3.94
N VAL A 301 -15.93 6.29 -3.11
CA VAL A 301 -16.40 5.08 -2.42
C VAL A 301 -17.21 4.23 -3.39
N CYS A 302 -16.76 3.01 -3.65
CA CYS A 302 -17.49 2.03 -4.46
C CYS A 302 -18.59 1.33 -3.65
N HIS A 303 -18.29 0.95 -2.41
CA HIS A 303 -19.19 0.17 -1.56
C HIS A 303 -18.86 0.31 -0.08
N VAL A 304 -19.87 0.21 0.78
CA VAL A 304 -19.73 0.10 2.24
C VAL A 304 -20.11 -1.31 2.68
N PHE A 305 -19.18 -2.05 3.28
CA PHE A 305 -19.41 -3.39 3.82
C PHE A 305 -20.16 -3.36 5.16
N GLU A 306 -20.73 -4.50 5.58
CA GLU A 306 -21.45 -4.65 6.85
C GLU A 306 -20.64 -4.19 8.08
N ASN A 307 -19.33 -4.41 8.07
CA ASN A 307 -18.44 -4.04 9.17
C ASN A 307 -18.02 -2.55 9.14
N GLY A 308 -18.57 -1.75 8.23
CA GLY A 308 -18.24 -0.33 8.03
C GLY A 308 -16.96 -0.08 7.26
N SER A 309 -16.27 -1.12 6.77
CA SER A 309 -15.16 -0.93 5.82
C SER A 309 -15.69 -0.38 4.51
N ILE A 310 -14.87 0.38 3.80
CA ILE A 310 -15.21 0.93 2.49
C ILE A 310 -14.28 0.35 1.43
N LEU A 311 -14.85 -0.04 0.30
CA LEU A 311 -14.12 -0.24 -0.94
C LEU A 311 -14.06 1.09 -1.67
N ILE A 312 -12.87 1.55 -2.01
CA ILE A 312 -12.65 2.81 -2.71
C ILE A 312 -11.95 2.59 -4.05
N VAL A 313 -12.12 3.54 -4.96
CA VAL A 313 -11.31 3.69 -6.17
C VAL A 313 -10.62 5.05 -6.16
N GLU A 314 -9.32 5.02 -6.43
CA GLU A 314 -8.41 6.16 -6.25
C GLU A 314 -7.28 6.18 -7.29
N GLN A 315 -6.60 7.31 -7.42
CA GLN A 315 -5.43 7.51 -8.29
C GLN A 315 -4.30 8.16 -7.49
N ASN A 316 -3.06 8.00 -7.95
CA ASN A 316 -1.83 8.56 -7.37
C ASN A 316 -1.41 7.84 -6.09
N THR A 317 -1.20 6.54 -6.26
CA THR A 317 -0.72 5.60 -5.28
C THR A 317 0.47 4.84 -5.87
N PRO A 318 1.10 3.90 -5.14
CA PRO A 318 2.06 2.98 -5.74
C PRO A 318 1.51 2.12 -6.88
N LEU A 319 0.18 1.96 -6.99
CA LEU A 319 -0.47 1.09 -7.98
C LEU A 319 -1.11 1.84 -9.17
N SER A 320 -1.22 3.18 -9.09
CA SER A 320 -1.87 4.00 -10.12
C SER A 320 -1.41 5.46 -10.06
N GLY A 321 -1.48 6.17 -11.17
CA GLY A 321 -1.17 7.60 -11.24
C GLY A 321 0.31 7.92 -11.45
N TRP A 322 0.69 9.15 -11.13
CA TRP A 322 1.96 9.71 -11.60
C TRP A 322 3.13 9.55 -10.62
N ASP A 323 2.94 9.83 -9.34
CA ASP A 323 4.06 10.08 -8.44
C ASP A 323 4.96 8.86 -8.25
N TYR A 324 4.37 7.68 -8.09
CA TYR A 324 5.10 6.41 -8.01
C TYR A 324 4.95 5.56 -9.28
N PHE A 325 3.72 5.39 -9.77
CA PHE A 325 3.41 4.49 -10.89
C PHE A 325 3.78 5.06 -12.28
N LYS A 326 4.08 6.36 -12.37
CA LYS A 326 4.54 7.07 -13.58
C LYS A 326 3.60 6.95 -14.78
N LYS A 327 2.29 6.77 -14.55
CA LYS A 327 1.29 6.64 -15.62
C LYS A 327 -0.03 7.33 -15.26
N PRO A 328 -0.42 8.41 -15.98
CA PRO A 328 -1.70 9.08 -15.74
C PRO A 328 -2.87 8.23 -16.23
N TYR A 329 -4.08 8.68 -15.90
CA TYR A 329 -5.35 8.07 -16.32
C TYR A 329 -5.47 6.60 -15.89
N THR A 330 -5.03 6.30 -14.68
CA THR A 330 -5.11 4.95 -14.10
C THR A 330 -5.75 5.02 -12.72
N TRP A 331 -6.31 3.91 -12.27
CA TRP A 331 -6.91 3.81 -10.94
C TRP A 331 -6.53 2.48 -10.28
N ASN A 332 -6.63 2.45 -8.96
CA ASN A 332 -6.60 1.22 -8.20
C ASN A 332 -7.79 1.20 -7.23
N TYR A 333 -8.14 0.01 -6.78
CA TYR A 333 -9.09 -0.23 -5.73
C TYR A 333 -8.36 -0.50 -4.42
N ARG A 334 -8.96 -0.11 -3.30
CA ARG A 334 -8.42 -0.39 -1.96
C ARG A 334 -9.55 -0.51 -0.96
N ILE A 335 -9.35 -1.32 0.08
CA ILE A 335 -10.29 -1.44 1.18
C ILE A 335 -9.74 -0.68 2.39
N TRP A 336 -10.55 0.21 2.96
CA TRP A 336 -10.24 0.89 4.22
C TRP A 336 -11.19 0.43 5.32
N THR A 337 -10.61 -0.12 6.37
CA THR A 337 -11.31 -0.40 7.63
C THR A 337 -11.79 0.89 8.30
N PRO A 338 -12.78 0.84 9.21
CA PRO A 338 -13.21 2.01 9.98
C PRO A 338 -12.06 2.70 10.73
N ALA A 339 -11.09 1.93 11.23
CA ALA A 339 -9.92 2.47 11.92
C ALA A 339 -9.01 3.27 10.99
N GLN A 340 -8.80 2.80 9.75
CA GLN A 340 -8.04 3.55 8.73
C GLN A 340 -8.78 4.83 8.32
N GLN A 341 -10.10 4.75 8.11
CA GLN A 341 -10.93 5.91 7.82
C GLN A 341 -10.81 6.99 8.91
N GLN A 342 -10.85 6.59 10.19
CA GLN A 342 -10.69 7.51 11.31
C GLN A 342 -9.27 8.10 11.39
N ALA A 343 -8.24 7.28 11.16
CA ALA A 343 -6.84 7.73 11.18
C ALA A 343 -6.55 8.75 10.08
N GLU A 344 -7.21 8.65 8.93
CA GLU A 344 -7.05 9.57 7.81
C GLU A 344 -7.90 10.85 7.92
N VAL A 345 -8.76 10.94 8.95
CA VAL A 345 -9.72 12.04 9.16
C VAL A 345 -10.54 12.27 7.89
N ILE A 346 -11.29 11.23 7.51
CA ILE A 346 -12.05 11.22 6.26
C ILE A 346 -13.33 12.07 6.34
N SER A 347 -13.67 12.72 5.23
CA SER A 347 -14.95 13.40 5.01
C SER A 347 -15.54 12.98 3.67
N PHE A 348 -16.86 13.02 3.54
CA PHE A 348 -17.58 12.56 2.36
C PHE A 348 -18.47 13.65 1.77
N ALA A 349 -18.71 13.57 0.47
CA ALA A 349 -19.64 14.43 -0.25
C ALA A 349 -20.49 13.62 -1.22
N TYR A 350 -21.79 13.86 -1.15
CA TYR A 350 -22.81 13.31 -2.03
C TYR A 350 -24.10 14.14 -1.86
N PRO A 351 -24.94 14.24 -2.91
CA PRO A 351 -26.22 14.90 -2.82
C PRO A 351 -27.19 14.17 -1.88
N ASP A 352 -28.10 14.94 -1.28
CA ASP A 352 -29.18 14.39 -0.45
C ASP A 352 -30.27 13.78 -1.32
N GLY A 353 -30.72 12.57 -0.97
CA GLY A 353 -31.85 11.90 -1.63
C GLY A 353 -31.63 11.52 -3.09
N LYS A 354 -30.37 11.47 -3.56
CA LYS A 354 -30.01 11.02 -4.91
C LYS A 354 -29.01 9.87 -4.87
N GLU A 355 -29.11 8.99 -5.85
CA GLU A 355 -28.16 7.93 -6.13
C GLU A 355 -27.20 8.35 -7.26
N PRO A 356 -25.96 7.85 -7.25
CA PRO A 356 -25.01 8.08 -8.35
C PRO A 356 -25.44 7.37 -9.65
N TYR A 357 -25.05 7.93 -10.80
CA TYR A 357 -25.18 7.30 -12.12
C TYR A 357 -24.13 6.20 -12.27
N ILE A 358 -24.48 4.98 -11.90
CA ILE A 358 -23.59 3.81 -11.97
C ILE A 358 -23.83 2.97 -13.23
N ASN A 359 -25.03 3.09 -13.81
CA ASN A 359 -25.45 2.41 -15.03
C ASN A 359 -26.11 3.43 -15.96
N GLU A 360 -25.55 3.66 -17.14
CA GLU A 360 -26.32 4.24 -18.26
C GLU A 360 -26.50 3.20 -19.37
N LYS A 361 -27.76 2.80 -19.52
CA LYS A 361 -28.51 2.33 -20.71
C LYS A 361 -27.89 1.33 -21.68
#